data_AF-A0A7W1N4V0-F1
#
_entry.id   AF-A0A7W1N4V0-F1
#
_cell.length_a   1.000
_cell.length_b   1.000
_cell.length_c   1.000
_cell.angle_alpha   90.00
_cell.angle_beta   90.00
_cell.angle_gamma   90.00
#
_symmetry.space_group_name_H-M   'P 1'
#
loop_
_entity.id
_entity.type
_entity.pdbx_description
1 polymer ?
#
loop_
_entity_poly.entity_id
_entity_poly.type
_entity_poly.pdbx_seq_one_letter_code
_entity_poly.pdbx_strand_id
1 'polypeptide(L)'
;MVEAFRQVRATLRAAHRALEDRPLLIVLLAAGATVSVALILGSYAGWPHVLHIAYERHSWGWLAVCFAGEVIAYGGYVLTVRDMARVDDGKELELSASVQTVVAGFGVFAATRASGGFAVDYWAFREAGASPKEATRRVLGLTFLEYVVLSTGALIASALLYFDLD
;
A
#
# COMPACT_ATOMS: atom_id res chain seq x y z
N MET A 1 4.27 8.77 -36.08
CA MET A 1 4.13 7.84 -34.94
C MET A 1 5.20 8.05 -33.86
N VAL A 2 6.49 8.17 -34.20
CA VAL A 2 7.58 8.46 -33.25
C VAL A 2 7.42 9.84 -32.57
N GLU A 3 6.98 10.86 -33.30
CA GLU A 3 6.82 12.22 -32.76
C GLU A 3 5.66 12.32 -31.76
N ALA A 4 4.53 11.65 -32.04
CA ALA A 4 3.39 11.55 -31.12
C ALA A 4 3.78 10.85 -29.81
N PHE A 5 4.58 9.78 -29.88
CA PHE A 5 5.12 9.11 -28.70
C PHE A 5 6.04 10.02 -27.89
N ARG A 6 6.88 10.82 -28.56
CA ARG A 6 7.81 11.75 -27.91
C ARG A 6 7.07 12.89 -27.21
N GLN A 7 6.02 13.41 -27.84
CA GLN A 7 5.16 14.46 -27.30
C GLN A 7 4.34 13.97 -26.10
N VAL A 8 3.70 12.80 -26.19
CA VAL A 8 3.02 12.16 -25.05
C VAL A 8 3.99 11.95 -23.88
N ARG A 9 5.22 11.48 -24.14
CA ARG A 9 6.24 11.31 -23.10
C ARG A 9 6.63 12.64 -22.44
N ALA A 10 6.72 13.72 -23.20
CA ALA A 10 7.04 15.04 -22.67
C ALA A 10 5.90 15.58 -21.80
N THR A 11 4.64 15.45 -22.24
CA THR A 11 3.46 15.88 -21.47
C THR A 11 3.30 15.07 -20.19
N LEU A 12 3.50 13.75 -20.24
CA LEU A 12 3.46 12.89 -19.06
C LEU A 12 4.56 13.25 -18.05
N ARG A 13 5.78 13.58 -18.51
CA ARG A 13 6.86 14.03 -17.62
C ARG A 13 6.58 15.39 -16.99
N ALA A 14 6.01 16.33 -17.75
CA ALA A 14 5.64 17.65 -17.24
C ALA A 14 4.50 17.55 -16.21
N ALA A 15 3.49 16.74 -16.51
CA ALA A 15 2.41 16.44 -15.57
C ALA A 15 2.92 15.73 -14.31
N HIS A 16 3.83 14.77 -14.46
CA HIS A 16 4.46 14.06 -13.34
C HIS A 16 5.23 15.02 -12.42
N ARG A 17 6.06 15.93 -12.98
CA ARG A 17 6.76 16.95 -12.17
C ARG A 17 5.80 17.91 -11.47
N ALA A 18 4.77 18.38 -12.17
CA ALA A 18 3.77 19.27 -11.57
C ALA A 18 2.96 18.58 -10.45
N LEU A 19 2.80 17.26 -10.52
CA LEU A 19 2.21 16.43 -9.48
C LEU A 19 3.18 16.19 -8.31
N GLU A 20 4.46 15.93 -8.60
CA GLU A 20 5.53 15.83 -7.59
C GLU A 20 5.64 17.11 -6.74
N ASP A 21 5.40 18.28 -7.35
CA ASP A 21 5.43 19.58 -6.67
C ASP A 21 4.23 19.81 -5.73
N ARG A 22 3.20 18.93 -5.75
CA ARG A 22 1.97 19.08 -4.94
C ARG A 22 1.61 17.81 -4.19
N PRO A 23 2.51 17.29 -3.31
CA PRO A 23 2.28 16.03 -2.62
C PRO A 23 1.05 16.08 -1.71
N LEU A 24 0.79 17.23 -1.07
CA LEU A 24 -0.40 17.43 -0.26
C LEU A 24 -1.70 17.29 -1.06
N LEU A 25 -1.74 17.79 -2.30
CA LEU A 25 -2.94 17.66 -3.14
C LEU A 25 -3.22 16.20 -3.47
N ILE A 26 -2.19 15.40 -3.76
CA ILE A 26 -2.33 13.97 -4.06
C ILE A 26 -2.83 13.22 -2.83
N VAL A 27 -2.26 13.48 -1.66
CA VAL A 27 -2.71 12.88 -0.39
C VAL A 27 -4.15 13.28 -0.10
N LEU A 28 -4.51 14.55 -0.24
CA LEU A 28 -5.88 15.04 -0.02
C LEU A 28 -6.89 14.44 -1.01
N LEU A 29 -6.51 14.27 -2.27
CA LEU A 29 -7.36 13.63 -3.27
C LEU A 29 -7.57 12.14 -2.95
N ALA A 30 -6.50 11.42 -2.59
CA ALA A 30 -6.60 10.01 -2.20
C ALA A 30 -7.45 9.84 -0.93
N ALA A 31 -7.19 10.64 0.11
CA ALA A 31 -7.97 10.65 1.34
C ALA A 31 -9.43 11.02 1.06
N GLY A 32 -9.67 12.04 0.24
CA GLY A 32 -11.00 12.47 -0.17
C GLY A 32 -11.76 11.38 -0.94
N ALA A 33 -11.09 10.67 -1.84
CA ALA A 33 -11.68 9.53 -2.54
C ALA A 33 -12.06 8.40 -1.57
N THR A 34 -11.18 8.03 -0.64
CA THR A 34 -11.44 7.01 0.39
C THR A 34 -12.64 7.38 1.26
N VAL A 35 -12.66 8.62 1.79
CA VAL A 35 -13.79 9.12 2.59
C VAL A 35 -15.07 9.11 1.78
N SER A 36 -15.02 9.54 0.52
CA SER A 36 -16.20 9.57 -0.36
C SER A 36 -16.79 8.17 -0.56
N VAL A 37 -15.95 7.15 -0.81
CA VAL A 37 -16.41 5.76 -0.94
C VAL A 37 -17.10 5.29 0.35
N ALA A 38 -16.49 5.54 1.51
CA ALA A 38 -17.08 5.18 2.79
C ALA A 38 -18.44 5.86 3.02
N LEU A 39 -18.55 7.15 2.67
CA LEU A 39 -19.80 7.91 2.79
C LEU A 39 -20.89 7.37 1.87
N ILE A 40 -20.54 7.05 0.62
CA ILE A 40 -21.46 6.46 -0.36
C ILE A 40 -21.97 5.12 0.15
N LEU A 41 -21.08 4.22 0.58
CA LEU A 41 -21.47 2.90 1.10
C LEU A 41 -22.36 3.03 2.35
N GLY A 42 -22.02 3.93 3.28
CA GLY A 42 -22.86 4.21 4.46
C GLY A 42 -24.25 4.74 4.08
N SER A 43 -24.36 5.51 3.00
CA SER A 43 -25.66 5.99 2.50
C SER A 43 -26.52 4.88 1.91
N TYR A 44 -25.93 3.92 1.18
CA TYR A 44 -26.64 2.75 0.65
C TYR A 44 -27.05 1.76 1.76
N ALA A 45 -26.20 1.58 2.78
CA ALA A 45 -26.46 0.70 3.91
C ALA A 45 -27.42 1.31 4.96
N GLY A 46 -27.59 2.63 4.95
CA GLY A 46 -28.41 3.37 5.93
C GLY A 46 -27.65 3.73 7.19
N TRP A 47 -27.27 5.01 7.33
CA TRP A 47 -26.49 5.53 8.46
C TRP A 47 -27.01 5.15 9.86
N PRO A 48 -28.33 5.25 10.16
CA PRO A 48 -28.81 4.90 11.50
C PRO A 48 -28.52 3.44 11.87
N HIS A 49 -28.63 2.53 10.90
CA HIS A 49 -28.37 1.11 11.10
C HIS A 49 -26.87 0.84 11.27
N VAL A 50 -26.03 1.44 10.42
CA VAL A 50 -24.57 1.33 10.51
C VAL A 50 -24.04 1.84 11.85
N LEU A 51 -24.48 3.03 12.26
CA LEU A 51 -24.06 3.62 13.54
C LEU A 51 -24.57 2.79 14.72
N HIS A 52 -25.80 2.30 14.68
CA HIS A 52 -26.33 1.43 15.72
C HIS A 52 -25.49 0.16 15.89
N ILE A 53 -25.16 -0.54 14.80
CA ILE A 53 -24.27 -1.71 14.85
C ILE A 53 -22.88 -1.33 15.40
N ALA A 54 -22.31 -0.21 14.92
CA ALA A 54 -20.99 0.23 15.35
C ALA A 54 -20.92 0.60 16.84
N TYR A 55 -22.00 1.18 17.39
CA TYR A 55 -22.08 1.56 18.80
C TYR A 55 -22.48 0.39 19.72
N GLU A 56 -23.40 -0.49 19.29
CA GLU A 56 -23.84 -1.62 20.13
C GLU A 56 -22.83 -2.76 20.17
N ARG A 57 -22.18 -3.06 19.04
CA ARG A 57 -21.15 -4.11 18.96
C ARG A 57 -19.75 -3.60 19.27
N HIS A 58 -19.61 -2.56 20.09
CA HIS A 58 -18.34 -1.92 20.45
C HIS A 58 -17.38 -2.91 21.15
N SER A 59 -16.77 -3.77 20.33
CA SER A 59 -16.00 -4.91 20.76
C SER A 59 -14.55 -4.50 20.65
N TRP A 60 -14.06 -3.89 21.73
CA TRP A 60 -12.63 -3.70 21.96
C TRP A 60 -11.83 -4.98 21.68
N GLY A 61 -12.43 -6.16 21.90
CA GLY A 61 -11.87 -7.45 21.50
C GLY A 61 -11.67 -7.59 19.98
N TRP A 62 -12.63 -7.18 19.15
CA TRP A 62 -12.45 -7.21 17.69
C TRP A 62 -11.40 -6.19 17.23
N LEU A 63 -11.38 -4.98 17.82
CA LEU A 63 -10.32 -4.01 17.55
C LEU A 63 -8.94 -4.56 17.94
N ALA A 64 -8.83 -5.28 19.05
CA ALA A 64 -7.59 -5.95 19.45
C ALA A 64 -7.19 -7.06 18.47
N VAL A 65 -8.14 -7.85 17.95
CA VAL A 65 -7.89 -8.85 16.90
C VAL A 65 -7.43 -8.18 15.61
N CYS A 66 -8.08 -7.11 15.16
CA CYS A 66 -7.65 -6.33 14.00
C CYS A 66 -6.24 -5.77 14.19
N PHE A 67 -5.95 -5.20 15.37
CA PHE A 67 -4.63 -4.67 15.70
C PHE A 67 -3.56 -5.77 15.70
N ALA A 68 -3.84 -6.93 16.29
CA ALA A 68 -2.92 -8.06 16.25
C ALA A 68 -2.68 -8.55 14.82
N GLY A 69 -3.73 -8.62 13.99
CA GLY A 69 -3.62 -8.95 12.57
C GLY A 69 -2.74 -7.96 11.82
N GLU A 70 -2.89 -6.66 12.08
CA GLU A 70 -2.04 -5.60 11.51
C GLU A 70 -0.57 -5.79 11.91
N VAL A 71 -0.29 -6.03 13.18
CA VAL A 71 1.08 -6.28 13.67
C VAL A 71 1.69 -7.51 12.99
N ILE A 72 0.92 -8.59 12.84
CA ILE A 72 1.36 -9.79 12.13
C ILE A 72 1.63 -9.49 10.65
N ALA A 73 0.76 -8.72 10.00
CA ALA A 73 0.92 -8.32 8.60
C ALA A 73 2.21 -7.50 8.40
N TYR A 74 2.46 -6.51 9.26
CA TYR A 74 3.69 -5.72 9.24
C TYR A 74 4.92 -6.59 9.46
N GLY A 75 4.87 -7.52 10.42
CA GLY A 75 5.94 -8.48 10.66
C GLY A 75 6.24 -9.33 9.42
N GLY A 76 5.21 -9.89 8.79
CA GLY A 76 5.35 -10.68 7.56
C GLY A 76 5.90 -9.87 6.38
N TYR A 77 5.49 -8.61 6.27
CA TYR A 77 5.97 -7.70 5.23
C TYR A 77 7.46 -7.36 5.41
N VAL A 78 7.90 -7.10 6.64
CA VAL A 78 9.33 -6.89 6.97
C VAL A 78 10.17 -8.10 6.55
N LEU A 79 9.71 -9.32 6.86
CA LEU A 79 10.40 -10.54 6.47
C LEU A 79 10.45 -10.71 4.94
N THR A 80 9.35 -10.38 4.27
CA THR A 80 9.26 -10.47 2.80
C THR A 80 10.20 -9.49 2.11
N VAL A 81 10.31 -8.25 2.59
CA VAL A 81 11.28 -7.26 2.07
C VAL A 81 12.70 -7.78 2.22
N ARG A 82 13.02 -8.35 3.38
CA ARG A 82 14.34 -8.95 3.65
C ARG A 82 14.64 -10.13 2.73
N ASP A 83 13.68 -11.04 2.55
CA ASP A 83 13.84 -12.21 1.69
C ASP A 83 13.96 -11.82 0.21
N MET A 84 13.17 -10.85 -0.26
CA MET A 84 13.25 -10.31 -1.62
C MET A 84 14.59 -9.60 -1.90
N ALA A 85 15.22 -9.03 -0.88
CA ALA A 85 16.58 -8.51 -1.02
C ALA A 85 17.63 -9.62 -1.22
N ARG A 86 17.40 -10.82 -0.67
CA ARG A 86 18.30 -11.98 -0.78
C ARG A 86 18.17 -12.77 -2.08
N VAL A 87 17.04 -12.67 -2.78
CA VAL A 87 16.82 -13.36 -4.07
C VAL A 87 17.94 -13.02 -5.08
N ASP A 88 18.32 -14.00 -5.91
CA ASP A 88 19.36 -13.90 -6.95
C ASP A 88 20.74 -13.40 -6.44
N ASP A 89 21.26 -14.01 -5.37
CA ASP A 89 22.54 -13.65 -4.72
C ASP A 89 22.61 -12.19 -4.24
N GLY A 90 21.45 -11.57 -3.97
CA GLY A 90 21.37 -10.23 -3.42
C GLY A 90 21.87 -10.17 -1.98
N LYS A 91 22.39 -9.01 -1.57
CA LYS A 91 22.87 -8.81 -0.19
C LYS A 91 21.71 -8.79 0.79
N GLU A 92 21.84 -9.54 1.89
CA GLU A 92 20.84 -9.52 2.95
C GLU A 92 20.72 -8.12 3.57
N LEU A 93 19.49 -7.64 3.68
CA LEU A 93 19.20 -6.44 4.46
C LEU A 93 19.22 -6.79 5.95
N GLU A 94 19.84 -5.91 6.73
CA GLU A 94 19.73 -5.88 8.19
C GLU A 94 18.24 -5.81 8.60
N LEU A 95 17.86 -6.52 9.66
CA LEU A 95 16.47 -6.54 10.14
C LEU A 95 15.99 -5.13 10.50
N SER A 96 16.88 -4.33 11.10
CA SER A 96 16.63 -2.93 11.46
C SER A 96 16.34 -2.06 10.24
N ALA A 97 17.10 -2.23 9.16
CA ALA A 97 16.92 -1.54 7.89
C ALA A 97 15.61 -1.95 7.19
N SER A 98 15.24 -3.23 7.30
CA SER A 98 13.96 -3.74 6.75
C SER A 98 12.77 -3.15 7.50
N VAL A 99 12.81 -3.12 8.84
CA VAL A 99 11.80 -2.45 9.67
C VAL A 99 11.70 -0.96 9.36
N GLN A 100 12.84 -0.27 9.25
CA GLN A 100 12.85 1.15 8.88
C GLN A 100 12.26 1.39 7.49
N THR A 101 12.52 0.50 6.53
CA THR A 101 11.95 0.58 5.18
C THR A 101 10.43 0.45 5.20
N VAL A 102 9.90 -0.53 5.93
CA VAL A 102 8.45 -0.73 6.08
C VAL A 102 7.79 0.42 6.85
N VAL A 103 8.36 0.82 7.98
CA VAL A 103 7.83 1.93 8.78
C VAL A 103 7.95 3.27 8.05
N ALA A 104 8.99 3.49 7.24
CA ALA A 104 9.08 4.67 6.39
C ALA A 104 8.06 4.60 5.25
N GLY A 105 7.91 3.44 4.61
CA GLY A 105 6.96 3.19 3.52
C GLY A 105 5.49 3.36 3.93
N PHE A 106 5.12 2.89 5.13
CA PHE A 106 3.75 2.97 5.65
C PHE A 106 3.51 4.17 6.58
N GLY A 107 4.49 4.56 7.41
CA GLY A 107 4.31 5.54 8.51
C GLY A 107 4.75 6.98 8.21
N VAL A 108 5.87 7.19 7.51
CA VAL A 108 6.38 8.55 7.20
C VAL A 108 5.77 9.11 5.89
N PHE A 109 5.32 8.22 5.00
CA PHE A 109 4.83 8.58 3.66
C PHE A 109 3.32 8.82 3.55
N ALA A 110 2.52 8.43 4.54
CA ALA A 110 1.13 8.91 4.66
C ALA A 110 1.04 10.45 4.76
N ALA A 111 2.14 11.12 5.13
CA ALA A 111 2.16 12.55 5.42
C ALA A 111 2.99 13.45 4.48
N THR A 112 4.02 12.97 3.74
CA THR A 112 5.05 13.91 3.24
C THR A 112 5.60 13.78 1.81
N ARG A 113 5.43 12.68 1.05
CA ARG A 113 5.89 12.64 -0.37
C ARG A 113 5.01 11.75 -1.26
N ALA A 114 4.68 12.26 -2.45
CA ALA A 114 3.80 11.60 -3.43
C ALA A 114 4.43 10.44 -4.22
N SER A 115 5.68 10.06 -3.94
CA SER A 115 6.38 9.04 -4.72
C SER A 115 5.94 7.60 -4.42
N GLY A 116 5.14 7.37 -3.36
CA GLY A 116 4.53 6.07 -3.02
C GLY A 116 5.51 5.03 -2.47
N GLY A 117 4.97 3.90 -1.98
CA GLY A 117 5.75 2.77 -1.44
C GLY A 117 6.77 2.20 -2.44
N PHE A 118 6.40 2.15 -3.72
CA PHE A 118 7.28 1.64 -4.79
C PHE A 118 8.60 2.42 -4.94
N ALA A 119 8.59 3.73 -4.70
CA ALA A 119 9.82 4.53 -4.78
C ALA A 119 10.74 4.27 -3.57
N VAL A 120 10.16 3.97 -2.40
CA VAL A 120 10.91 3.59 -1.19
C VAL A 120 11.53 2.21 -1.38
N ASP A 121 10.76 1.24 -1.87
CA ASP A 121 11.26 -0.11 -2.18
C ASP A 121 12.36 -0.04 -3.24
N TYR A 122 12.17 0.77 -4.29
CA TYR A 122 13.20 1.00 -5.30
C TYR A 122 14.46 1.61 -4.69
N TRP A 123 14.34 2.66 -3.86
CA TRP A 123 15.48 3.27 -3.18
C TRP A 123 16.19 2.28 -2.26
N ALA A 124 15.46 1.49 -1.48
CA ALA A 124 16.02 0.48 -0.59
C ALA A 124 16.82 -0.58 -1.35
N PHE A 125 16.30 -1.09 -2.48
CA PHE A 125 17.06 -2.03 -3.32
C PHE A 125 18.27 -1.38 -3.98
N ARG A 126 18.18 -0.10 -4.37
CA ARG A 126 19.32 0.65 -4.94
C ARG A 126 20.42 0.87 -3.92
N GLU A 127 20.07 1.21 -2.68
CA GLU A 127 20.99 1.38 -1.56
C GLU A 127 21.66 0.04 -1.19
N ALA A 128 20.92 -1.07 -1.26
CA ALA A 128 21.46 -2.43 -1.09
C ALA A 128 22.43 -2.87 -2.21
N GLY A 129 22.56 -2.08 -3.29
CA GLY A 129 23.51 -2.32 -4.39
C GLY A 129 22.89 -2.95 -5.64
N ALA A 130 21.56 -3.10 -5.71
CA ALA A 130 20.91 -3.64 -6.91
C ALA A 130 21.06 -2.68 -8.10
N SER A 131 21.28 -3.23 -9.30
CA SER A 131 21.26 -2.44 -10.54
C SER A 131 19.87 -1.81 -10.78
N PRO A 132 19.73 -0.74 -11.57
CA PRO A 132 18.43 -0.09 -11.79
C PRO A 132 17.36 -1.05 -12.36
N LYS A 133 17.78 -1.93 -13.27
CA LYS A 133 16.92 -2.95 -13.89
C LYS A 133 16.50 -4.00 -12.86
N GLU A 134 17.40 -4.36 -11.96
CA GLU A 134 17.17 -5.35 -10.92
C GLU A 134 16.25 -4.82 -9.83
N ALA A 135 16.50 -3.60 -9.34
CA ALA A 135 15.62 -2.92 -8.40
C ALA A 135 14.18 -2.82 -8.94
N THR A 136 14.01 -2.45 -10.21
CA THR A 136 12.68 -2.37 -10.83
C THR A 136 11.97 -3.73 -10.84
N ARG A 137 12.68 -4.82 -11.17
CA ARG A 137 12.11 -6.17 -11.18
C ARG A 137 11.68 -6.62 -9.78
N ARG A 138 12.51 -6.33 -8.77
CA ARG A 138 12.23 -6.69 -7.37
C ARG A 138 11.05 -5.91 -6.81
N VAL A 139 10.94 -4.62 -7.11
CA VAL A 139 9.75 -3.82 -6.75
C VAL A 139 8.49 -4.42 -7.39
N LEU A 140 8.50 -4.69 -8.71
CA LEU A 140 7.33 -5.27 -9.38
C LEU A 140 6.96 -6.65 -8.83
N GLY A 141 7.94 -7.50 -8.53
CA GLY A 141 7.70 -8.81 -7.93
C GLY A 141 7.13 -8.71 -6.51
N LEU A 142 7.68 -7.80 -5.70
CA LEU A 142 7.21 -7.54 -4.34
C LEU A 142 5.76 -7.03 -4.35
N THR A 143 5.47 -6.04 -5.20
CA THR A 143 4.12 -5.50 -5.38
C THR A 143 3.14 -6.57 -5.84
N PHE A 144 3.51 -7.40 -6.82
CA PHE A 144 2.65 -8.49 -7.27
C PHE A 144 2.34 -9.44 -6.13
N LEU A 145 3.34 -9.84 -5.35
CA LEU A 145 3.17 -10.73 -4.21
C LEU A 145 2.27 -10.11 -3.13
N GLU A 146 2.50 -8.84 -2.80
CA GLU A 146 1.68 -8.08 -1.85
C GLU A 146 0.20 -8.08 -2.27
N TYR A 147 -0.11 -7.71 -3.53
CA TYR A 147 -1.47 -7.68 -4.02
C TYR A 147 -2.11 -9.07 -4.11
N VAL A 148 -1.35 -10.12 -4.44
CA VAL A 148 -1.86 -11.49 -4.44
C VAL A 148 -2.29 -11.92 -3.03
N VAL A 149 -1.46 -11.66 -2.02
CA VAL A 149 -1.78 -11.98 -0.62
C VAL A 149 -2.98 -11.18 -0.14
N LEU A 150 -2.99 -9.86 -0.37
CA LEU A 150 -4.08 -8.98 0.04
C LEU A 150 -5.40 -9.34 -0.63
N SER A 151 -5.40 -9.55 -1.95
CA SER A 151 -6.61 -9.90 -2.70
C SER A 151 -7.15 -11.27 -2.30
N THR A 152 -6.28 -12.25 -2.03
CA THR A 152 -6.71 -13.58 -1.56
C THR A 152 -7.34 -13.47 -0.17
N GLY A 153 -6.72 -12.73 0.75
CA GLY A 153 -7.28 -12.48 2.08
C GLY A 153 -8.63 -11.76 2.00
N ALA A 154 -8.73 -10.72 1.17
CA ALA A 154 -9.97 -9.99 0.94
C ALA A 154 -11.07 -10.88 0.33
N LEU A 155 -10.71 -11.76 -0.61
CA LEU A 155 -11.65 -12.72 -1.20
C LEU A 155 -12.19 -13.70 -0.16
N ILE A 156 -11.32 -14.26 0.68
CA ILE A 156 -11.73 -15.18 1.75
C ILE A 156 -12.63 -14.45 2.75
N ALA A 157 -12.24 -13.26 3.20
CA ALA A 157 -13.05 -12.47 4.13
C ALA A 157 -14.42 -12.11 3.53
N SER A 158 -14.46 -11.72 2.25
CA SER A 158 -15.70 -11.44 1.54
C SER A 158 -16.58 -12.68 1.40
N ALA A 159 -15.99 -13.84 1.13
CA ALA A 159 -16.73 -15.10 1.02
C ALA A 159 -17.32 -15.50 2.39
N LEU A 160 -16.52 -15.43 3.45
CA LEU A 160 -16.99 -15.72 4.81
C LEU A 160 -18.12 -14.79 5.24
N LEU A 161 -17.98 -13.48 5.00
CA LEU A 161 -19.05 -12.52 5.27
C LEU A 161 -20.30 -12.82 4.45
N TYR A 162 -20.16 -13.18 3.18
CA TYR A 162 -21.29 -13.54 2.33
C TYR A 162 -22.05 -14.76 2.88
N PHE A 163 -21.35 -15.78 3.35
CA PHE A 163 -21.96 -17.00 3.88
C PHE A 163 -22.46 -16.89 5.34
N ASP A 164 -21.95 -15.94 6.13
CA ASP A 164 -22.37 -15.71 7.52
C ASP A 164 -23.52 -14.66 7.63
N LEU A 165 -23.89 -14.04 6.51
CA LEU A 165 -25.03 -13.10 6.40
C LEU A 165 -26.35 -13.78 5.98
N ASP A 166 -26.36 -15.10 5.74
CA ASP A 166 -27.54 -15.96 5.57
C ASP A 166 -27.99 -16.56 6.92
#